data_AF-A0A357F5P9-F1
#
_entry.id   AF-A0A357F5P9-F1
#
_cell.length_a   1.000
_cell.length_b   1.000
_cell.length_c   1.000
_cell.angle_alpha   90.00
_cell.angle_beta   90.00
_cell.angle_gamma   90.00
#
_symmetry.space_group_name_H-M   'P 1'
#
loop_
_entity.id
_entity.type
_entity.pdbx_description
1 polymer ?
#
loop_
_entity_poly.entity_id
_entity_poly.type
_entity_poly.pdbx_seq_one_letter_code
_entity_poly.pdbx_strand_id
1 'polypeptide(L)'
;ESSPILTQKTSFWNMAIIVWNVPTLRTISWGGFVCGAGLSSTFFLIPMILVQHGYERAEMWKIYLPMMLAGAVAMILAAIFAEVRNRFREVMLFGIVLLFISLISMGIGQEQDQLLWFVVALFFFFMGFNVFEPIFPSLVTRSTTAETKGTAMGVYNFAQFTGHFFGATVAGALYVNNFFIFLLLLALAEIWFFYLTLSFPNPEKRNKEK
;
A
#
# COMPACT_ATOMS: atom_id res chain seq x y z
N GLU A 1 25.16 6.05 -12.73
CA GLU A 1 25.70 6.35 -11.38
C GLU A 1 25.57 5.10 -10.53
N SER A 2 26.70 4.61 -10.03
CA SER A 2 26.80 3.40 -9.21
C SER A 2 25.95 3.54 -7.95
N SER A 3 24.99 2.63 -7.78
CA SER A 3 24.19 2.43 -6.57
C SER A 3 25.09 2.55 -5.32
N PRO A 4 24.70 3.32 -4.28
CA PRO A 4 25.52 3.42 -3.08
C PRO A 4 25.63 2.03 -2.46
N ILE A 5 26.84 1.47 -2.46
CA ILE A 5 27.16 0.18 -1.85
C ILE A 5 26.98 0.38 -0.34
N LEU A 6 25.84 -0.05 0.19
CA LEU A 6 25.52 -0.01 1.61
C LEU A 6 26.60 -0.78 2.37
N THR A 7 27.36 -0.07 3.21
CA THR A 7 28.51 -0.62 3.95
C THR A 7 28.08 -1.64 5.01
N GLN A 8 28.99 -2.59 5.23
CA GLN A 8 28.90 -3.79 6.07
C GLN A 8 28.34 -3.49 7.49
N LYS A 9 27.24 -4.18 7.85
CA LYS A 9 26.61 -4.21 9.19
C LYS A 9 26.11 -2.85 9.74
N THR A 10 25.04 -2.31 9.17
CA THR A 10 24.38 -1.10 9.68
C THR A 10 23.45 -1.41 10.87
N SER A 11 23.60 -0.62 11.96
CA SER A 11 22.61 -0.57 13.05
C SER A 11 21.24 -0.14 12.53
N PHE A 12 20.15 -0.56 13.18
CA PHE A 12 18.78 -0.20 12.81
C PHE A 12 18.59 1.29 12.58
N TRP A 13 19.11 2.14 13.48
CA TRP A 13 19.00 3.59 13.38
C TRP A 13 19.72 4.15 12.16
N ASN A 14 20.93 3.66 11.87
CA ASN A 14 21.67 4.07 10.68
C ASN A 14 20.94 3.63 9.41
N MET A 15 20.36 2.42 9.42
CA MET A 15 19.56 1.93 8.30
C MET A 15 18.30 2.78 8.10
N ALA A 16 17.62 3.20 9.18
CA ALA A 16 16.47 4.08 9.11
C ALA A 16 16.81 5.42 8.47
N ILE A 17 17.94 6.03 8.85
CA ILE A 17 18.45 7.26 8.23
C ILE A 17 18.73 7.04 6.74
N ILE A 18 19.39 5.94 6.38
CA ILE A 18 19.68 5.57 4.99
C ILE A 18 18.39 5.42 4.17
N VAL A 19 17.40 4.69 4.68
CA VAL A 19 16.13 4.44 4.00
C VAL A 19 15.43 5.75 3.65
N TRP A 20 15.47 6.74 4.55
CA TRP A 20 14.87 8.05 4.29
C TRP A 20 15.70 8.96 3.37
N ASN A 21 17.02 8.76 3.33
CA ASN A 21 17.91 9.52 2.46
C ASN A 21 17.94 8.99 1.01
N VAL A 22 17.84 7.67 0.82
CA VAL A 22 17.87 7.03 -0.50
C VAL A 22 16.48 7.12 -1.16
N PRO A 23 16.33 7.78 -2.32
CA PRO A 23 15.01 8.03 -2.93
C PRO A 23 14.18 6.77 -3.20
N THR A 24 14.82 5.68 -3.64
CA THR A 24 14.14 4.40 -3.91
C THR A 24 13.57 3.79 -2.63
N LEU A 25 14.39 3.63 -1.59
CA LEU A 25 13.98 3.08 -0.31
C LEU A 25 12.94 3.95 0.40
N ARG A 26 13.06 5.29 0.28
CA ARG A 26 12.07 6.24 0.80
C ARG A 26 10.71 6.04 0.13
N THR A 27 10.69 5.91 -1.20
CA THR A 27 9.45 5.71 -1.95
C THR A 27 8.74 4.42 -1.54
N ILE A 28 9.50 3.34 -1.37
CA ILE A 28 8.97 2.04 -0.97
C ILE A 28 8.45 2.07 0.48
N SER A 29 9.20 2.69 1.40
CA SER A 29 8.82 2.77 2.81
C SER A 29 7.61 3.68 3.02
N TRP A 30 7.54 4.81 2.28
CA TRP A 30 6.36 5.66 2.26
C TRP A 30 5.15 4.93 1.66
N GLY A 31 5.33 4.22 0.54
CA GLY A 31 4.28 3.40 -0.05
C GLY A 31 3.74 2.35 0.92
N GLY A 32 4.62 1.67 1.65
CA GLY A 32 4.25 0.73 2.71
C GLY A 32 3.46 1.38 3.84
N PHE A 33 3.86 2.57 4.28
CA PHE A 33 3.10 3.36 5.27
C PHE A 33 1.69 3.71 4.77
N VAL A 34 1.56 4.25 3.55
CA VAL A 34 0.26 4.65 2.97
C VAL A 34 -0.65 3.44 2.78
N CYS A 35 -0.12 2.35 2.22
CA CYS A 35 -0.89 1.11 2.04
C CYS A 35 -1.30 0.49 3.37
N GLY A 36 -0.41 0.50 4.37
CA GLY A 36 -0.72 0.01 5.72
C GLY A 36 -1.80 0.85 6.40
N ALA A 37 -1.69 2.17 6.31
CA ALA A 37 -2.70 3.10 6.82
C ALA A 37 -4.05 2.90 6.16
N GLY A 38 -4.09 2.82 4.82
CA GLY A 38 -5.29 2.54 4.06
C GLY A 38 -5.91 1.19 4.43
N LEU A 39 -5.11 0.12 4.57
CA LEU A 39 -5.63 -1.22 4.86
C LEU A 39 -6.31 -1.26 6.23
N SER A 40 -5.63 -0.77 7.26
CA SER A 40 -6.17 -0.74 8.61
C SER A 40 -7.40 0.16 8.72
N SER A 41 -7.38 1.31 8.04
CA SER A 41 -8.54 2.20 8.00
C SER A 41 -9.74 1.52 7.33
N THR A 42 -9.54 0.92 6.17
CA THR A 42 -10.59 0.24 5.40
C THR A 42 -11.17 -0.95 6.17
N PHE A 43 -10.33 -1.78 6.79
CA PHE A 43 -10.78 -2.90 7.62
C PHE A 43 -11.53 -2.47 8.88
N PHE A 44 -11.28 -1.26 9.38
CA PHE A 44 -12.03 -0.69 10.49
C PHE A 44 -13.37 -0.10 10.04
N LEU A 45 -13.36 0.72 8.98
CA LEU A 45 -14.52 1.49 8.51
C LEU A 45 -15.60 0.63 7.87
N ILE A 46 -15.19 -0.31 7.01
CA ILE A 46 -16.12 -1.05 6.14
C ILE A 46 -17.12 -1.90 6.93
N PRO A 47 -16.72 -2.70 7.94
CA PRO A 47 -17.67 -3.44 8.76
C PRO A 47 -18.70 -2.53 9.45
N MET A 48 -18.29 -1.33 9.90
CA MET A 48 -19.21 -0.37 10.52
C MET A 48 -20.23 0.16 9.51
N ILE A 49 -19.77 0.53 8.31
CA ILE A 49 -20.63 1.04 7.23
C ILE A 49 -21.63 -0.03 6.78
N LEU A 50 -21.18 -1.28 6.61
CA LEU A 50 -22.06 -2.41 6.25
C LEU A 50 -23.15 -2.64 7.29
N VAL A 51 -22.80 -2.62 8.58
CA VAL A 51 -23.77 -2.80 9.68
C VAL A 51 -24.78 -1.65 9.70
N GLN A 52 -24.35 -0.40 9.47
CA GLN A 52 -25.26 0.76 9.37
C GLN A 52 -26.28 0.59 8.22
N HIS A 53 -25.88 -0.03 7.12
CA HIS A 53 -26.75 -0.34 5.99
C HIS A 53 -27.53 -1.65 6.15
N GLY A 54 -27.58 -2.23 7.36
CA GLY A 54 -28.40 -3.39 7.69
C GLY A 54 -27.82 -4.74 7.25
N TYR A 55 -26.55 -4.81 6.84
CA TYR A 55 -25.91 -6.10 6.54
C TYR A 55 -25.62 -6.87 7.83
N GLU A 56 -26.08 -8.12 7.86
CA GLU A 56 -25.76 -9.04 8.94
C GLU A 56 -24.28 -9.44 8.87
N ARG A 57 -23.59 -9.48 10.01
CA ARG A 57 -22.16 -9.85 10.07
C ARG A 57 -21.90 -11.22 9.45
N ALA A 58 -22.87 -12.13 9.56
CA ALA A 58 -22.82 -13.48 8.99
C ALA A 58 -22.82 -13.50 7.45
N GLU A 59 -23.20 -12.43 6.78
CA GLU A 59 -23.32 -12.36 5.31
C GLU A 59 -22.10 -11.68 4.65
N MET A 60 -21.25 -11.03 5.44
CA MET A 60 -20.10 -10.27 4.93
C MET A 60 -19.09 -11.12 4.15
N TRP A 61 -19.00 -12.43 4.43
CA TRP A 61 -18.12 -13.34 3.68
C TRP A 61 -18.45 -13.35 2.18
N LYS A 62 -19.71 -13.09 1.79
CA LYS A 62 -20.11 -13.01 0.38
C LYS A 62 -19.45 -11.85 -0.36
N ILE A 63 -19.02 -10.81 0.35
CA ILE A 63 -18.27 -9.68 -0.19
C ILE A 63 -16.77 -9.95 -0.06
N TYR A 64 -16.30 -10.31 1.13
CA TYR A 64 -14.86 -10.48 1.38
C TYR A 64 -14.24 -11.65 0.64
N LEU A 65 -14.93 -12.78 0.48
CA LEU A 65 -14.36 -13.98 -0.13
C LEU A 65 -14.10 -13.80 -1.65
N PRO A 66 -15.07 -13.35 -2.48
CA PRO A 66 -14.79 -13.07 -3.89
C PRO A 66 -13.68 -12.03 -4.07
N MET A 67 -13.66 -11.03 -3.18
CA MET A 67 -12.64 -10.00 -3.17
C MET A 67 -11.25 -10.53 -2.84
N MET A 68 -11.12 -11.40 -1.84
CA MET A 68 -9.86 -12.07 -1.53
C MET A 68 -9.35 -12.88 -2.72
N LEU A 69 -10.23 -13.62 -3.40
CA LEU A 69 -9.86 -14.38 -4.59
C LEU A 69 -9.41 -13.46 -5.73
N ALA A 70 -10.14 -12.39 -6.00
CA ALA A 70 -9.77 -11.40 -7.01
C ALA A 70 -8.44 -10.71 -6.69
N GLY A 71 -8.24 -10.33 -5.43
CA GLY A 71 -6.99 -9.75 -4.93
C GLY A 71 -5.81 -10.70 -5.09
N ALA A 72 -5.97 -11.99 -4.75
CA ALA A 72 -4.94 -13.00 -4.95
C ALA A 72 -4.54 -13.15 -6.42
N VAL A 73 -5.51 -13.13 -7.34
CA VAL A 73 -5.23 -13.14 -8.78
C VAL A 73 -4.45 -11.90 -9.19
N ALA A 74 -4.85 -10.70 -8.75
CA ALA A 74 -4.14 -9.47 -9.07
C ALA A 74 -2.73 -9.41 -8.48
N MET A 75 -2.54 -9.91 -7.27
CA MET A 75 -1.24 -10.05 -6.63
C MET A 75 -0.30 -10.91 -7.51
N ILE A 76 -0.78 -12.06 -7.98
CA ILE A 76 -0.01 -12.97 -8.85
C ILE A 76 0.33 -12.26 -10.16
N LEU A 77 -0.64 -11.62 -10.81
CA LEU A 77 -0.41 -10.88 -12.05
C LEU A 77 0.61 -9.75 -11.84
N ALA A 78 0.44 -8.93 -10.80
CA ALA A 78 1.34 -7.84 -10.46
C ALA A 78 2.78 -8.34 -10.25
N ALA A 79 2.95 -9.42 -9.48
CA ALA A 79 4.26 -10.05 -9.27
C ALA A 79 4.88 -10.51 -10.58
N ILE A 80 4.12 -11.18 -11.47
CA ILE A 80 4.63 -11.62 -12.78
C ILE A 80 5.05 -10.42 -13.64
N PHE A 81 4.21 -9.39 -13.77
CA PHE A 81 4.53 -8.22 -14.59
C PHE A 81 5.74 -7.44 -14.05
N ALA A 82 5.82 -7.28 -12.73
CA ALA A 82 6.94 -6.61 -12.11
C ALA A 82 8.23 -7.44 -12.23
N GLU A 83 8.24 -8.69 -11.79
CA GLU A 83 9.47 -9.48 -11.71
C GLU A 83 9.93 -10.02 -13.07
N VAL A 84 9.02 -10.54 -13.89
CA VAL A 84 9.37 -11.15 -15.17
C VAL A 84 9.60 -10.11 -16.26
N ARG A 85 8.77 -9.06 -16.31
CA ARG A 85 8.89 -8.00 -17.33
C ARG A 85 9.71 -6.79 -16.87
N ASN A 86 10.12 -6.74 -15.60
CA ASN A 86 10.88 -5.65 -14.98
C ASN A 86 10.17 -4.28 -15.09
N ARG A 87 8.84 -4.30 -14.91
CA ARG A 87 7.94 -3.13 -15.05
C ARG A 87 7.42 -2.67 -13.68
N PHE A 88 8.32 -2.46 -12.72
CA PHE A 88 7.96 -2.16 -11.33
C PHE A 88 7.21 -0.83 -11.20
N ARG A 89 7.73 0.23 -11.81
CA ARG A 89 7.14 1.57 -11.82
C ARG A 89 5.74 1.54 -12.41
N GLU A 90 5.57 0.87 -13.55
CA GLU A 90 4.28 0.79 -14.23
C GLU A 90 3.23 0.03 -13.39
N VAL A 91 3.62 -1.07 -12.76
CA VAL A 91 2.76 -1.82 -11.84
C VAL A 91 2.41 -0.98 -10.60
N MET A 92 3.37 -0.23 -10.05
CA MET A 92 3.12 0.67 -8.92
C MET A 92 2.16 1.80 -9.29
N LEU A 93 2.34 2.44 -10.44
CA LEU A 93 1.44 3.50 -10.92
C LEU A 93 0.02 2.97 -11.12
N PHE A 94 -0.12 1.76 -11.69
CA PHE A 94 -1.42 1.10 -11.82
C PHE A 94 -2.07 0.85 -10.46
N GLY A 95 -1.33 0.34 -9.48
CA GLY A 95 -1.83 0.16 -8.12
C GLY A 95 -2.30 1.47 -7.48
N ILE A 96 -1.57 2.57 -7.67
CA ILE A 96 -1.94 3.89 -7.13
C ILE A 96 -3.25 4.39 -7.76
N VAL A 97 -3.43 4.19 -9.06
CA VAL A 97 -4.69 4.55 -9.74
C VAL A 97 -5.86 3.78 -9.16
N LEU A 98 -5.70 2.49 -8.83
CA LEU A 98 -6.75 1.72 -8.15
C LEU A 98 -7.08 2.28 -6.76
N LEU A 99 -6.06 2.70 -5.99
CA LEU A 99 -6.28 3.36 -4.69
C LEU A 99 -7.05 4.68 -4.84
N PHE A 100 -6.70 5.52 -5.83
CA PHE A 100 -7.45 6.75 -6.11
C PHE A 100 -8.92 6.50 -6.48
N ILE A 101 -9.18 5.50 -7.34
CA ILE A 101 -10.55 5.13 -7.71
C ILE A 101 -11.33 4.69 -6.46
N SER A 102 -10.69 3.93 -5.57
CA SER A 102 -11.27 3.56 -4.29
C SER A 102 -11.63 4.79 -3.46
N LEU A 103 -10.69 5.73 -3.29
CA LEU A 103 -10.88 6.92 -2.48
C LEU A 103 -12.04 7.79 -3.00
N ILE A 104 -12.11 7.98 -4.32
CA ILE A 104 -13.22 8.70 -4.98
C ILE A 104 -14.55 7.97 -4.76
N SER A 105 -14.56 6.64 -4.94
CA SER A 105 -15.76 5.82 -4.72
C SER A 105 -16.24 5.90 -3.27
N MET A 106 -15.32 5.95 -2.31
CA MET A 106 -15.65 6.06 -0.89
C MET A 106 -16.22 7.43 -0.54
N GLY A 107 -15.73 8.51 -1.17
CA GLY A 107 -16.30 9.85 -1.05
C GLY A 107 -17.72 9.94 -1.61
N ILE A 108 -17.94 9.40 -2.82
CA ILE A 108 -19.27 9.35 -3.46
C ILE A 108 -20.25 8.51 -2.62
N GLY A 109 -19.80 7.37 -2.10
CA GLY A 109 -20.61 6.51 -1.25
C GLY A 109 -21.11 7.21 0.01
N GLN A 110 -20.26 8.05 0.62
CA GLN A 110 -20.63 8.85 1.78
C GLN A 110 -21.62 9.97 1.43
N GLU A 111 -21.46 10.67 0.32
CA GLU A 111 -22.38 11.74 -0.09
C GLU A 111 -23.76 11.21 -0.51
N GLN A 112 -23.80 10.06 -1.18
CA GLN A 112 -25.04 9.46 -1.70
C GLN A 112 -25.70 8.48 -0.74
N ASP A 113 -25.06 8.18 0.40
CA ASP A 113 -25.47 7.17 1.38
C ASP A 113 -25.81 5.81 0.72
N GLN A 114 -24.96 5.41 -0.24
CA GLN A 114 -25.22 4.24 -1.08
C GLN A 114 -24.13 3.19 -0.89
N LEU A 115 -24.51 2.07 -0.28
CA LEU A 115 -23.65 0.93 0.04
C LEU A 115 -22.84 0.41 -1.15
N LEU A 116 -23.42 0.41 -2.36
CA LEU A 116 -22.76 -0.11 -3.57
C LEU A 116 -21.42 0.58 -3.81
N TRP A 117 -21.33 1.90 -3.60
CA TRP A 117 -20.09 2.65 -3.79
C TRP A 117 -19.02 2.30 -2.77
N PHE A 118 -19.41 1.95 -1.54
CA PHE A 118 -18.48 1.45 -0.52
C PHE A 118 -17.94 0.07 -0.88
N VAL A 119 -18.77 -0.81 -1.44
CA VAL A 119 -18.32 -2.13 -1.93
C VAL A 119 -17.36 -1.98 -3.10
N VAL A 120 -17.67 -1.06 -4.04
CA VAL A 120 -16.77 -0.72 -5.16
C VAL A 120 -15.46 -0.12 -4.66
N ALA A 121 -15.51 0.79 -3.68
CA ALA A 121 -14.33 1.36 -3.04
C ALA A 121 -13.46 0.28 -2.42
N LEU A 122 -14.05 -0.57 -1.58
CA LEU A 122 -13.38 -1.70 -0.96
C LEU A 122 -12.73 -2.60 -2.02
N PHE A 123 -13.43 -2.92 -3.11
CA PHE A 123 -12.91 -3.75 -4.20
C PHE A 123 -11.64 -3.16 -4.82
N PHE A 124 -11.68 -1.90 -5.23
CA PHE A 124 -10.53 -1.23 -5.84
C PHE A 124 -9.39 -1.03 -4.85
N PHE A 125 -9.69 -0.71 -3.59
CA PHE A 125 -8.70 -0.60 -2.52
C PHE A 125 -7.94 -1.92 -2.39
N PHE A 126 -8.69 -3.01 -2.24
CA PHE A 126 -8.12 -4.33 -2.03
C PHE A 126 -7.28 -4.76 -3.24
N MET A 127 -7.74 -4.45 -4.45
CA MET A 127 -6.98 -4.70 -5.68
C MET A 127 -5.66 -3.92 -5.71
N GLY A 128 -5.69 -2.62 -5.42
CA GLY A 128 -4.51 -1.76 -5.35
C GLY A 128 -3.52 -2.23 -4.28
N PHE A 129 -4.02 -2.54 -3.08
CA PHE A 129 -3.20 -3.07 -1.98
C PHE A 129 -2.50 -4.38 -2.36
N ASN A 130 -3.23 -5.33 -2.96
CA ASN A 130 -2.68 -6.63 -3.38
C ASN A 130 -1.65 -6.49 -4.50
N VAL A 131 -1.70 -5.42 -5.30
CA VAL A 131 -0.63 -5.09 -6.25
C VAL A 131 0.66 -4.73 -5.50
N PHE A 132 0.60 -4.02 -4.38
CA PHE A 132 1.78 -3.55 -3.66
C PHE A 132 2.41 -4.56 -2.71
N GLU A 133 1.60 -5.41 -2.09
CA GLU A 133 2.02 -6.39 -1.08
C GLU A 133 3.24 -7.23 -1.51
N PRO A 134 3.31 -7.82 -2.72
CA PRO A 134 4.50 -8.56 -3.14
C PRO A 134 5.62 -7.64 -3.66
N ILE A 135 5.29 -6.43 -4.10
CA ILE A 135 6.20 -5.53 -4.82
C ILE A 135 7.14 -4.81 -3.85
N PHE A 136 6.64 -4.28 -2.73
CA PHE A 136 7.48 -3.54 -1.79
C PHE A 136 8.59 -4.42 -1.18
N PRO A 137 8.32 -5.62 -0.62
CA PRO A 137 9.37 -6.50 -0.12
C PRO A 137 10.38 -6.88 -1.21
N SER A 138 9.92 -7.16 -2.43
CA SER A 138 10.80 -7.47 -3.56
C SER A 138 11.73 -6.29 -3.87
N LEU A 139 11.22 -5.05 -3.89
CA LEU A 139 12.01 -3.85 -4.15
C LEU A 139 12.99 -3.50 -3.01
N VAL A 140 12.61 -3.66 -1.74
CA VAL A 140 13.52 -3.46 -0.60
C VAL A 140 14.69 -4.42 -0.69
N THR A 141 14.42 -5.70 -0.95
CA THR A 141 15.45 -6.73 -1.01
C THR A 141 16.36 -6.61 -2.24
N ARG A 142 15.88 -6.03 -3.35
CA ARG A 142 16.71 -5.71 -4.53
C ARG A 142 17.54 -4.44 -4.37
N SER A 143 17.10 -3.51 -3.53
CA SER A 143 17.78 -2.23 -3.28
C SER A 143 18.79 -2.31 -2.14
N THR A 144 19.10 -3.52 -1.65
CA THR A 144 19.94 -3.76 -0.47
C THR A 144 20.93 -4.89 -0.71
N THR A 145 21.99 -4.95 0.10
CA THR A 145 23.00 -6.01 0.05
C THR A 145 22.56 -7.22 0.89
N ALA A 146 23.11 -8.41 0.64
CA ALA A 146 22.75 -9.63 1.38
C ALA A 146 22.83 -9.46 2.91
N GLU A 147 23.78 -8.66 3.38
CA GLU A 147 23.99 -8.39 4.81
C GLU A 147 23.04 -7.34 5.39
N THR A 148 22.62 -6.34 4.59
CA THR A 148 21.74 -5.25 5.06
C THR A 148 20.26 -5.54 4.82
N LYS A 149 19.95 -6.57 4.02
CA LYS A 149 18.59 -7.00 3.66
C LYS A 149 17.67 -7.16 4.88
N GLY A 150 18.14 -7.84 5.93
CA GLY A 150 17.35 -8.08 7.14
C GLY A 150 16.97 -6.79 7.86
N THR A 151 17.95 -5.92 8.12
CA THR A 151 17.72 -4.62 8.78
C THR A 151 16.83 -3.71 7.93
N ALA A 152 17.04 -3.68 6.62
CA ALA A 152 16.23 -2.88 5.69
C ALA A 152 14.77 -3.32 5.67
N MET A 153 14.52 -4.63 5.59
CA MET A 153 13.18 -5.21 5.73
C MET A 153 12.56 -4.86 7.07
N GLY A 154 13.35 -4.85 8.15
CA GLY A 154 12.90 -4.41 9.48
C GLY A 154 12.43 -2.96 9.49
N VAL A 155 13.21 -2.03 8.91
CA VAL A 155 12.82 -0.61 8.80
C VAL A 155 11.56 -0.44 7.94
N TYR A 156 11.47 -1.15 6.82
CA TYR A 156 10.28 -1.15 5.97
C TYR A 156 9.04 -1.66 6.71
N ASN A 157 9.13 -2.80 7.39
CA ASN A 157 8.03 -3.36 8.17
C ASN A 157 7.63 -2.42 9.30
N PHE A 158 8.60 -1.76 9.95
CA PHE A 158 8.32 -0.74 10.95
C PHE A 158 7.52 0.43 10.37
N ALA A 159 7.89 0.94 9.20
CA ALA A 159 7.12 1.99 8.51
C ALA A 159 5.69 1.52 8.16
N GLN A 160 5.55 0.28 7.69
CA GLN A 160 4.25 -0.31 7.36
C GLN A 160 3.35 -0.45 8.60
N PHE A 161 3.86 -1.02 9.70
CA PHE A 161 3.12 -1.13 10.97
C PHE A 161 2.81 0.23 11.59
N THR A 162 3.70 1.21 11.44
CA THR A 162 3.42 2.59 11.83
C THR A 162 2.26 3.15 11.01
N GLY A 163 2.21 2.85 9.70
CA GLY A 163 1.07 3.13 8.84
C GLY A 163 -0.22 2.51 9.35
N HIS A 164 -0.22 1.20 9.64
CA HIS A 164 -1.37 0.50 10.22
C HIS A 164 -1.89 1.16 11.50
N PHE A 165 -0.99 1.53 12.41
CA PHE A 165 -1.31 2.19 13.67
C PHE A 165 -1.99 3.56 13.44
N PHE A 166 -1.38 4.43 12.66
CA PHE A 166 -1.95 5.76 12.39
C PHE A 166 -3.23 5.68 11.57
N GLY A 167 -3.30 4.77 10.60
CA GLY A 167 -4.51 4.53 9.80
C GLY A 167 -5.70 4.18 10.68
N ALA A 168 -5.59 3.11 11.49
CA ALA A 168 -6.66 2.72 12.39
C ALA A 168 -7.05 3.82 13.38
N THR A 169 -6.05 4.50 13.97
CA THR A 169 -6.27 5.53 15.00
C THR A 169 -6.96 6.77 14.42
N VAL A 170 -6.47 7.28 13.29
CA VAL A 170 -7.01 8.48 12.63
C VAL A 170 -8.38 8.16 12.02
N ALA A 171 -8.55 7.01 11.37
CA ALA A 171 -9.85 6.58 10.87
C ALA A 171 -10.87 6.47 12.00
N GLY A 172 -10.52 5.82 13.11
CA GLY A 172 -11.41 5.71 14.27
C GLY A 172 -11.79 7.05 14.90
N ALA A 173 -10.84 7.97 15.03
CA ALA A 173 -11.08 9.29 15.61
C ALA A 173 -11.94 10.19 14.70
N LEU A 174 -11.75 10.11 13.38
CA LEU A 174 -12.38 11.02 12.43
C LEU A 174 -13.65 10.46 11.78
N TYR A 175 -13.91 9.15 11.85
CA TYR A 175 -15.04 8.50 11.16
C TYR A 175 -16.39 9.16 11.47
N VAL A 176 -16.66 9.47 12.74
CA VAL A 176 -18.00 9.90 13.18
C VAL A 176 -18.35 11.31 12.69
N ASN A 177 -17.44 12.26 12.85
CA ASN A 177 -17.75 13.69 12.64
C ASN A 177 -16.93 14.34 11.50
N ASN A 178 -15.87 13.69 11.03
CA ASN A 178 -14.85 14.32 10.19
C ASN A 178 -14.40 13.39 9.06
N PHE A 179 -15.32 12.59 8.51
CA PHE A 179 -15.01 11.59 7.48
C PHE A 179 -14.29 12.18 6.26
N PHE A 180 -14.72 13.34 5.77
CA PHE A 180 -14.07 14.00 4.63
C PHE A 180 -12.65 14.50 4.95
N ILE A 181 -12.37 14.86 6.20
CA ILE A 181 -11.00 15.21 6.63
C ILE A 181 -10.12 13.95 6.59
N PHE A 182 -10.63 12.82 7.06
CA PHE A 182 -9.95 11.54 6.94
C PHE A 182 -9.64 11.19 5.47
N LEU A 183 -10.64 11.31 4.58
CA LEU A 183 -10.44 11.10 3.15
C LEU A 183 -9.39 12.03 2.56
N LEU A 184 -9.40 13.31 2.93
CA LEU A 184 -8.42 14.29 2.46
C LEU A 184 -7.00 13.93 2.92
N LEU A 185 -6.82 13.52 4.17
CA LEU A 185 -5.50 13.10 4.69
C LEU A 185 -4.98 11.87 3.95
N LEU A 186 -5.84 10.89 3.69
CA LEU A 186 -5.48 9.70 2.93
C LEU A 186 -5.16 10.06 1.47
N ALA A 187 -5.95 10.94 0.85
CA ALA A 187 -5.70 11.45 -0.50
C ALA A 187 -4.35 12.16 -0.61
N LEU A 188 -4.01 13.03 0.34
CA LEU A 188 -2.72 13.71 0.37
C LEU A 188 -1.55 12.73 0.48
N ALA A 189 -1.70 11.69 1.30
CA ALA A 189 -0.69 10.65 1.45
C ALA A 189 -0.50 9.84 0.14
N GLU A 190 -1.60 9.51 -0.55
CA GLU A 190 -1.61 8.85 -1.85
C GLU A 190 -1.03 9.74 -2.97
N ILE A 191 -1.37 11.03 -3.01
CA ILE A 191 -0.80 12.01 -3.96
C ILE A 191 0.71 12.13 -3.77
N TRP A 192 1.17 12.18 -2.52
CA TRP A 192 2.61 12.19 -2.26
C TRP A 192 3.28 10.90 -2.72
N PHE A 193 2.64 9.75 -2.47
CA PHE A 193 3.13 8.47 -2.95
C PHE A 193 3.17 8.38 -4.48
N PHE A 194 2.17 8.92 -5.16
CA PHE A 194 2.14 9.06 -6.62
C PHE A 194 3.31 9.90 -7.14
N TYR A 195 3.52 11.08 -6.53
CA TYR A 195 4.62 11.97 -6.89
C TYR A 195 5.99 11.31 -6.76
N LEU A 196 6.24 10.60 -5.65
CA LEU A 196 7.48 9.83 -5.45
C LEU A 196 7.64 8.72 -6.48
N THR A 197 6.55 8.02 -6.82
CA THR A 197 6.56 6.93 -7.80
C THR A 197 6.81 7.40 -9.23
N LEU A 198 6.41 8.63 -9.58
CA LEU A 198 6.73 9.20 -10.89
C LEU A 198 8.23 9.31 -11.13
N SER A 199 9.01 9.55 -10.08
CA SER A 199 10.48 9.66 -10.15
C SER A 199 11.20 8.33 -9.90
N PHE A 200 10.47 7.23 -9.71
CA PHE A 200 11.03 5.93 -9.34
C PHE A 200 11.63 5.21 -10.57
N PRO A 201 12.94 4.93 -10.59
CA PRO A 201 13.56 4.18 -11.69
C PRO A 201 13.27 2.68 -11.54
N ASN A 202 13.00 2.01 -12.68
CA ASN A 202 12.91 0.55 -12.68
C ASN A 202 14.28 -0.07 -12.34
N PRO A 203 14.37 -0.96 -11.33
CA PRO A 203 15.64 -1.57 -10.94
C PRO A 203 16.24 -2.43 -12.07
N GLU A 204 17.56 -2.58 -12.12
CA GLU A 204 18.23 -3.44 -13.11
C GLU A 204 17.71 -4.88 -13.03
N LYS A 205 17.47 -5.51 -14.18
CA LYS A 205 17.02 -6.91 -14.24
C LYS A 205 17.98 -7.79 -13.44
N ARG A 206 17.43 -8.59 -12.51
CA ARG A 206 18.23 -9.56 -11.77
C ARG A 206 18.75 -10.56 -12.80
N ASN A 207 20.03 -10.49 -13.13
CA ASN A 207 20.67 -11.51 -13.95
C ASN A 207 20.45 -12.84 -13.21
N LYS A 208 19.78 -13.79 -13.87
CA LYS A 208 19.80 -15.17 -13.43
C LYS A 208 21.24 -15.62 -13.65
N GLU A 209 22.10 -15.48 -12.64
CA GLU A 209 23.34 -16.23 -12.60
C GLU A 209 22.95 -17.70 -12.81
N LYS A 210 23.51 -18.28 -13.88
CA LYS A 210 23.40 -19.70 -14.20
C LYS A 210 24.17 -20.51 -13.17
#